data_AF-A0A1G8UX68-F1
#
_entry.id   AF-A0A1G8UX68-F1
#
_cell.length_a   1.000
_cell.length_b   1.000
_cell.length_c   1.000
_cell.angle_alpha   90.00
_cell.angle_beta   90.00
_cell.angle_gamma   90.00
#
_symmetry.space_group_name_H-M   'P 1'
#
loop_
_entity.id
_entity.type
_entity.pdbx_description
1 polymer ?
#
loop_
_entity_poly.entity_id
_entity_poly.type
_entity_poly.pdbx_seq_one_letter_code
_entity_poly.pdbx_strand_id
1 'polypeptide(L)'
;MKNAGAGRRILAFGFDYLLILLYGIGVVGSVAVLFREPFTSLFTHSPLVAQASGFVVITLPVFLYFSISEGSRHQGTWGKRRLRLLVTDNTGEKLTLGKALLRSGLKFLPWELAHFFIWHAALPSSLPSGVVVAGLVGANLLLVIYVAFPFFEKNSRNVYDLRVSTFVYTKG
;
A
#
# COMPACT_ATOMS: atom_id res chain seq x y z
N MET A 1 -0.15 11.33 -24.26
CA MET A 1 -0.67 10.40 -23.24
C MET A 1 -1.75 11.09 -22.42
N LYS A 2 -2.89 10.44 -22.11
CA LYS A 2 -3.97 11.04 -21.31
C LYS A 2 -3.87 10.58 -19.86
N ASN A 3 -4.03 11.50 -18.89
CA ASN A 3 -4.07 11.15 -17.48
C ASN A 3 -5.17 10.13 -17.20
N ALA A 4 -4.84 9.08 -16.47
CA ALA A 4 -5.80 8.09 -16.02
C ALA A 4 -6.67 8.69 -14.91
N GLY A 5 -7.99 8.72 -15.10
CA GLY A 5 -8.93 9.19 -14.08
C GLY A 5 -8.92 8.30 -12.82
N ALA A 6 -9.32 8.88 -11.69
CA ALA A 6 -9.32 8.23 -10.38
C ALA A 6 -10.00 6.84 -10.37
N GLY A 7 -11.18 6.70 -10.99
CA GLY A 7 -11.90 5.42 -11.05
C GLY A 7 -11.12 4.30 -11.73
N ARG A 8 -10.40 4.59 -12.83
CA ARG A 8 -9.53 3.58 -13.49
C ARG A 8 -8.35 3.19 -12.62
N ARG A 9 -7.80 4.13 -11.83
CA ARG A 9 -6.70 3.84 -10.89
C ARG A 9 -7.19 2.96 -9.74
N ILE A 10 -8.40 3.20 -9.22
CA ILE A 10 -9.02 2.37 -8.19
C ILE A 10 -9.31 0.97 -8.74
N LEU A 11 -9.87 0.85 -9.95
CA LEU A 11 -10.12 -0.45 -10.57
C LEU A 11 -8.81 -1.23 -10.81
N ALA A 12 -7.74 -0.55 -11.25
CA ALA A 12 -6.42 -1.16 -11.36
C ALA A 12 -5.90 -1.68 -10.00
N PHE A 13 -6.09 -0.90 -8.94
CA PHE A 13 -5.74 -1.34 -7.59
C PHE A 13 -6.60 -2.52 -7.13
N GLY A 14 -7.88 -2.59 -7.50
CA GLY A 14 -8.76 -3.74 -7.25
C GLY A 14 -8.21 -5.03 -7.88
N PHE A 15 -7.71 -4.96 -9.13
CA PHE A 15 -7.01 -6.10 -9.74
C PHE A 15 -5.73 -6.46 -8.97
N ASP A 16 -4.92 -5.47 -8.59
CA ASP A 16 -3.73 -5.73 -7.77
C ASP A 16 -4.11 -6.38 -6.43
N TYR A 17 -5.25 -6.01 -5.87
CA TYR A 17 -5.76 -6.56 -4.61
C TYR A 17 -6.12 -8.04 -4.71
N LEU A 18 -6.56 -8.54 -5.87
CA LEU A 18 -6.75 -9.98 -6.08
C LEU A 18 -5.45 -10.76 -5.90
N LEU A 19 -4.32 -10.21 -6.35
CA LEU A 19 -3.01 -10.84 -6.14
C LEU A 19 -2.58 -10.75 -4.68
N ILE A 20 -2.86 -9.64 -4.01
CA ILE A 20 -2.61 -9.49 -2.57
C ILE A 20 -3.42 -10.52 -1.77
N LEU A 21 -4.70 -10.69 -2.10
CA LEU A 21 -5.56 -11.69 -1.47
C LEU A 21 -5.07 -13.11 -1.74
N LEU A 22 -4.69 -13.43 -2.98
CA LEU A 22 -4.14 -14.74 -3.33
C LEU A 22 -2.86 -15.03 -2.53
N TYR A 23 -1.97 -14.04 -2.38
CA TYR A 23 -0.79 -14.15 -1.54
C TYR A 23 -1.13 -14.32 -0.06
N GLY A 24 -2.01 -13.47 0.48
CA GLY A 24 -2.40 -13.48 1.89
C GLY A 24 -3.10 -14.78 2.29
N ILE A 25 -4.04 -15.27 1.50
CA ILE A 25 -4.75 -16.52 1.79
C ILE A 25 -3.88 -17.73 1.44
N GLY A 26 -3.31 -17.75 0.24
CA GLY A 26 -2.61 -18.91 -0.30
C GLY A 26 -1.25 -19.15 0.34
N VAL A 27 -0.45 -18.11 0.54
CA VAL A 27 0.89 -18.24 1.13
C VAL A 27 0.82 -18.02 2.64
N VAL A 28 0.39 -16.84 3.08
CA VAL A 28 0.41 -16.49 4.50
C VAL A 28 -0.57 -17.34 5.30
N GLY A 29 -1.78 -17.55 4.80
CA GLY A 29 -2.77 -18.44 5.41
C GLY A 29 -2.30 -19.88 5.52
N SER A 30 -1.68 -20.44 4.47
CA SER A 30 -1.11 -21.80 4.52
C SER A 30 0.01 -21.91 5.55
N VAL A 31 0.92 -20.92 5.61
CA VAL A 31 1.98 -20.88 6.65
C VAL A 31 1.36 -20.80 8.04
N ALA A 32 0.34 -19.96 8.23
CA ALA A 32 -0.35 -19.82 9.51
C ALA A 32 -1.05 -21.12 9.96
N VAL A 33 -1.56 -21.93 9.03
CA VAL A 33 -2.18 -23.23 9.34
C VAL A 33 -1.14 -24.30 9.63
N LEU A 34 -0.10 -24.41 8.79
CA LEU A 34 0.94 -25.44 8.91
C LEU A 34 1.87 -25.21 10.12
N PHE A 35 2.13 -23.95 10.46
CA PHE A 35 3.02 -23.53 11.54
C PHE A 35 2.28 -22.71 12.60
N ARG A 36 1.10 -23.20 13.01
CA ARG A 36 0.16 -22.47 13.88
C ARG A 36 0.81 -21.81 15.10
N GLU A 37 1.41 -22.61 15.99
CA GLU A 37 2.00 -22.10 17.23
C GLU A 37 3.05 -20.99 17.00
N PRO A 38 4.15 -21.23 16.23
CA PRO A 38 5.16 -20.20 16.00
C PRO A 38 4.63 -19.02 15.17
N PHE A 39 3.60 -19.21 14.34
CA PHE A 39 2.99 -18.09 13.62
C PHE A 39 2.13 -17.23 14.54
N THR A 40 1.32 -17.84 15.40
CA THR A 40 0.47 -17.10 16.36
C THR A 40 1.30 -16.32 17.36
N SER A 41 2.44 -16.87 17.81
CA SER A 41 3.30 -16.19 18.78
C SER A 41 3.81 -14.83 18.25
N LEU A 42 4.07 -14.71 16.94
CA LEU A 42 4.47 -13.45 16.29
C LEU A 42 3.47 -12.30 16.51
N PHE A 43 2.20 -12.61 16.75
CA PHE A 43 1.12 -11.62 16.86
C PHE A 43 0.52 -11.52 18.27
N THR A 44 0.99 -12.29 19.25
CA THR A 44 0.46 -12.28 20.63
C THR A 44 1.45 -11.76 21.67
N HIS A 45 2.75 -11.67 21.35
CA HIS A 45 3.77 -11.28 22.33
C HIS A 45 3.76 -9.79 22.69
N SER A 46 3.90 -8.91 21.70
CA SER A 46 3.92 -7.46 21.93
C SER A 46 3.49 -6.69 20.69
N PRO A 47 2.98 -5.45 20.84
CA PRO A 47 2.61 -4.61 19.70
C PRO A 47 3.73 -4.43 18.67
N LEU A 48 4.98 -4.27 19.15
CA LEU A 48 6.13 -4.04 18.27
C LEU A 48 6.47 -5.28 17.45
N VAL A 49 6.44 -6.47 18.07
CA VAL A 49 6.71 -7.74 17.36
C VAL A 49 5.58 -8.04 16.38
N ALA A 50 4.32 -7.80 16.75
CA ALA A 50 3.18 -7.96 15.85
C ALA A 50 3.26 -7.01 14.65
N GLN A 51 3.64 -5.74 14.88
CA GLN A 51 3.86 -4.75 13.83
C GLN A 51 4.98 -5.18 12.88
N ALA A 52 6.15 -5.57 13.42
CA ALA A 52 7.29 -5.97 12.61
C ALA A 52 6.99 -7.23 11.80
N SER A 53 6.31 -8.21 12.41
CA SER A 53 5.91 -9.45 11.76
C SER A 53 4.89 -9.19 10.65
N GLY A 54 3.85 -8.38 10.92
CA GLY A 54 2.87 -7.97 9.92
C GLY A 54 3.51 -7.21 8.76
N PHE A 55 4.45 -6.30 9.05
CA PHE A 55 5.20 -5.60 8.02
C PHE A 55 6.00 -6.56 7.14
N VAL A 56 6.78 -7.46 7.73
CA VAL A 56 7.64 -8.40 6.98
C VAL A 56 6.81 -9.39 6.16
N VAL A 57 5.73 -9.92 6.74
CA VAL A 57 4.92 -10.98 6.12
C VAL A 57 3.92 -10.44 5.11
N ILE A 58 3.40 -9.23 5.29
CA ILE A 58 2.36 -8.67 4.41
C ILE A 58 2.87 -7.43 3.69
N THR A 59 3.19 -6.37 4.41
CA THR A 59 3.40 -5.06 3.80
C THR A 59 4.63 -5.02 2.91
N LEU A 60 5.75 -5.60 3.33
CA LEU A 60 7.00 -5.58 2.60
C LEU A 60 6.89 -6.31 1.24
N PRO A 61 6.36 -7.54 1.14
CA PRO A 61 6.09 -8.20 -0.14
C PRO A 61 5.20 -7.37 -1.07
N VAL A 62 4.12 -6.80 -0.54
CA VAL A 62 3.19 -5.97 -1.32
C VAL A 62 3.87 -4.67 -1.77
N PHE A 63 4.58 -4.00 -0.88
CA PHE A 63 5.37 -2.80 -1.17
C PHE A 63 6.41 -3.04 -2.27
N LEU A 64 7.16 -4.15 -2.18
CA LEU A 64 8.15 -4.54 -3.19
C LEU A 64 7.47 -4.86 -4.51
N TYR A 65 6.35 -5.57 -4.50
CA TYR A 65 5.55 -5.83 -5.69
C TYR A 65 5.18 -4.54 -6.44
N PHE A 66 4.66 -3.53 -5.74
CA PHE A 66 4.33 -2.23 -6.34
C PHE A 66 5.59 -1.51 -6.84
N SER A 67 6.61 -1.40 -5.99
CA SER A 67 7.84 -0.65 -6.30
C SER A 67 8.57 -1.22 -7.51
N ILE A 68 8.80 -2.54 -7.53
CA ILE A 68 9.52 -3.22 -8.60
C ILE A 68 8.69 -3.16 -9.89
N SER A 69 7.39 -3.44 -9.82
CA SER A 69 6.54 -3.45 -11.02
C SER A 69 6.45 -2.06 -11.67
N GLU A 70 6.25 -1.01 -10.88
CA GLU A 70 6.15 0.38 -11.35
C GLU A 70 7.50 0.96 -11.81
N GLY A 71 8.62 0.52 -11.21
CA GLY A 71 9.98 0.89 -11.64
C GLY A 71 10.54 0.03 -12.78
N SER A 72 9.88 -1.08 -13.14
CA SER A 72 10.34 -1.97 -14.22
C SER A 72 10.07 -1.39 -15.62
N ARG A 73 10.57 -2.06 -16.66
CA ARG A 73 10.24 -1.78 -18.06
C ARG A 73 8.74 -1.79 -18.38
N HIS A 74 7.93 -2.39 -17.51
CA HIS A 74 6.48 -2.44 -17.69
C HIS A 74 5.77 -1.19 -17.17
N GLN A 75 6.44 -0.37 -16.35
CA GLN A 75 5.92 0.88 -15.80
C GLN A 75 4.55 0.71 -15.13
N GLY A 76 4.28 -0.43 -14.50
CA GLY A 76 2.96 -0.71 -13.97
C GLY A 76 2.84 -2.08 -13.33
N THR A 77 2.04 -2.14 -12.29
CA THR A 77 1.60 -3.38 -11.67
C THR A 77 0.74 -4.22 -12.62
N TRP A 78 0.46 -5.47 -12.23
CA TRP A 78 -0.38 -6.36 -13.01
C TRP A 78 -1.76 -5.74 -13.30
N GLY A 79 -2.43 -5.19 -12.28
CA GLY A 79 -3.73 -4.55 -12.42
C GLY A 79 -3.70 -3.30 -13.28
N LYS A 80 -2.64 -2.48 -13.16
CA LYS A 80 -2.43 -1.33 -14.07
C LYS A 80 -2.28 -1.78 -15.52
N ARG A 81 -1.52 -2.85 -15.77
CA ARG A 81 -1.35 -3.41 -17.13
C ARG A 81 -2.66 -3.92 -17.72
N ARG A 82 -3.53 -4.54 -16.91
CA ARG A 82 -4.87 -4.98 -17.37
C ARG A 82 -5.72 -3.82 -17.88
N LEU A 83 -5.54 -2.63 -17.33
CA LEU A 83 -6.23 -1.40 -17.75
C LEU A 83 -5.41 -0.50 -18.67
N ARG A 84 -4.29 -1.01 -19.21
CA ARG A 84 -3.34 -0.28 -20.07
C ARG A 84 -2.84 1.02 -19.42
N LEU A 85 -2.60 0.99 -18.11
CA LEU A 85 -2.08 2.13 -17.34
C LEU A 85 -0.56 2.03 -17.19
N LEU A 86 0.10 3.18 -17.25
CA LEU A 86 1.53 3.35 -17.09
C LEU A 86 1.80 4.38 -15.99
N VAL A 87 2.81 4.13 -15.17
CA VAL A 87 3.34 5.03 -14.15
C VAL A 87 4.64 5.62 -14.69
N THR A 88 4.72 6.93 -14.73
CA THR A 88 5.87 7.65 -15.27
C THR A 88 6.30 8.76 -14.32
N ASP A 89 7.50 9.29 -14.55
CA ASP A 89 7.90 10.57 -13.96
C ASP A 89 7.24 11.75 -14.70
N ASN A 90 7.75 12.96 -14.43
CA ASN A 90 7.30 14.22 -15.03
C ASN A 90 7.76 14.42 -16.48
N THR A 91 8.75 13.67 -16.97
CA THR A 91 9.17 13.71 -18.38
C THR A 91 8.46 12.66 -19.22
N GLY A 92 7.73 11.72 -18.58
CA GLY A 92 7.01 10.64 -19.23
C GLY A 92 7.82 9.33 -19.28
N GLU A 93 8.99 9.32 -18.67
CA GLU A 93 9.90 8.17 -18.62
C GLU A 93 9.56 7.21 -17.47
N LYS A 94 10.16 6.02 -17.51
CA LYS A 94 10.02 5.03 -16.44
C LYS A 94 10.59 5.58 -15.12
N LEU A 95 10.00 5.15 -14.00
CA LEU A 95 10.52 5.51 -12.69
C LEU A 95 11.88 4.85 -12.43
N THR A 96 12.79 5.58 -11.78
CA THR A 96 13.93 4.96 -11.12
C THR A 96 13.45 4.11 -9.93
N LEU A 97 14.24 3.10 -9.54
CA LEU A 97 13.88 2.23 -8.43
C LEU A 97 13.66 3.03 -7.12
N GLY A 98 14.53 4.00 -6.81
CA GLY A 98 14.37 4.86 -5.63
C GLY A 98 13.07 5.67 -5.65
N LYS A 99 12.70 6.20 -6.82
CA LYS A 99 11.45 6.95 -7.00
C LYS A 99 10.22 6.06 -6.84
N ALA A 100 10.28 4.83 -7.35
CA ALA A 100 9.20 3.84 -7.19
C ALA A 100 9.07 3.33 -5.74
N LEU A 101 10.18 3.14 -5.04
CA LEU A 101 10.22 2.79 -3.61
C LEU A 101 9.60 3.91 -2.76
N LEU A 102 10.03 5.16 -2.95
CA LEU A 102 9.50 6.30 -2.19
C LEU A 102 8.00 6.47 -2.42
N ARG A 103 7.57 6.40 -3.68
CA ARG A 103 6.16 6.44 -4.06
C ARG A 103 5.34 5.37 -3.35
N SER A 104 5.79 4.12 -3.39
CA SER A 104 5.08 3.00 -2.75
C SER A 104 5.08 3.12 -1.23
N GLY A 105 6.16 3.64 -0.64
CA GLY A 105 6.27 3.83 0.81
C GLY A 105 5.26 4.85 1.31
N LEU A 106 5.16 5.99 0.62
CA LEU A 106 4.14 6.99 0.91
C LEU A 106 2.73 6.44 0.67
N LYS A 107 2.53 5.65 -0.38
CA LYS A 107 1.23 5.02 -0.67
C LYS A 107 0.73 4.11 0.46
N PHE A 108 1.62 3.34 1.09
CA PHE A 108 1.27 2.41 2.17
C PHE A 108 1.34 3.01 3.57
N LEU A 109 1.70 4.29 3.70
CA LEU A 109 1.80 4.97 4.99
C LEU A 109 0.49 4.95 5.81
N PRO A 110 -0.71 5.19 5.25
CA PRO A 110 -1.96 5.09 6.02
C PRO A 110 -2.20 3.67 6.55
N TRP A 111 -1.85 2.66 5.75
CA TRP A 111 -2.00 1.25 6.10
C TRP A 111 -1.08 0.89 7.28
N GLU A 112 0.19 1.26 7.23
CA GLU A 112 1.14 0.96 8.31
C GLU A 112 0.80 1.71 9.61
N LEU A 113 0.38 2.97 9.52
CA LEU A 113 -0.08 3.72 10.69
C LEU A 113 -1.30 3.05 11.33
N ALA A 114 -2.26 2.57 10.54
CA ALA A 114 -3.42 1.86 11.07
C ALA A 114 -2.99 0.60 11.82
N HIS A 115 -2.12 -0.24 11.25
CA HIS A 115 -1.65 -1.47 11.90
C HIS A 115 -0.89 -1.20 13.19
N PHE A 116 -0.04 -0.17 13.21
CA PHE A 116 0.67 0.23 14.42
C PHE A 116 -0.31 0.45 15.57
N PHE A 117 -1.33 1.30 15.37
CA PHE A 117 -2.30 1.58 16.42
C PHE A 117 -3.26 0.42 16.69
N ILE A 118 -3.58 -0.43 15.71
CA ILE A 118 -4.38 -1.65 15.93
C ILE A 118 -3.65 -2.61 16.88
N TRP A 119 -2.35 -2.84 16.69
CA TRP A 119 -1.60 -3.72 17.60
C TRP A 119 -1.50 -3.15 19.01
N HIS A 120 -1.35 -1.83 19.13
CA HIS A 120 -1.38 -1.13 20.40
C HIS A 120 -2.77 -1.11 21.06
N ALA A 121 -3.85 -1.30 20.30
CA ALA A 121 -5.20 -1.47 20.82
C ALA A 121 -5.51 -2.92 21.22
N ALA A 122 -4.97 -3.90 20.47
CA ALA A 122 -5.28 -5.32 20.62
C ALA A 122 -4.44 -6.03 21.69
N LEU A 123 -3.25 -5.52 21.98
CA LEU A 123 -2.30 -6.11 22.92
C LEU A 123 -1.98 -5.15 24.07
N PRO A 124 -1.48 -5.66 25.22
CA PRO A 124 -1.02 -4.81 26.31
C PRO A 124 -0.05 -3.74 25.81
N SER A 125 -0.40 -2.47 26.02
CA SER A 125 0.34 -1.34 25.50
C SER A 125 0.57 -0.30 26.59
N SER A 126 1.74 0.34 26.54
CA SER A 126 2.09 1.50 27.36
C SER A 126 1.55 2.84 26.82
N LEU A 127 0.90 2.85 25.65
CA LEU A 127 0.37 4.07 25.07
C LEU A 127 -0.96 4.44 25.73
N PRO A 128 -1.18 5.72 26.06
CA PRO A 128 -2.49 6.16 26.54
C PRO A 128 -3.57 5.84 25.50
N SER A 129 -4.75 5.39 25.96
CA SER A 129 -5.86 5.03 25.09
C SER A 129 -6.28 6.17 24.14
N GLY A 130 -6.24 7.42 24.62
CA GLY A 130 -6.51 8.60 23.80
C GLY A 130 -5.54 8.76 22.61
N VAL A 131 -4.26 8.42 22.79
CA VAL A 131 -3.26 8.45 21.72
C VAL A 131 -3.55 7.36 20.69
N VAL A 132 -3.91 6.16 21.14
CA VAL A 132 -4.26 5.04 20.25
C VAL A 132 -5.48 5.37 19.40
N VAL A 133 -6.55 5.89 20.02
CA VAL A 133 -7.77 6.29 19.31
C VAL A 133 -7.51 7.43 18.34
N ALA A 134 -6.79 8.48 18.76
CA ALA A 134 -6.43 9.59 17.87
C ALA A 134 -5.59 9.11 16.67
N GLY A 135 -4.66 8.17 16.91
CA GLY A 135 -3.86 7.54 15.88
C GLY A 135 -4.68 6.75 14.86
N LEU A 136 -5.63 5.93 15.32
CA LEU A 136 -6.55 5.18 14.45
C LEU A 136 -7.44 6.12 13.63
N VAL A 137 -7.99 7.16 14.25
CA VAL A 137 -8.78 8.19 13.55
C VAL A 137 -7.92 8.89 12.50
N GLY A 138 -6.70 9.31 12.85
CA GLY A 138 -5.77 9.95 11.93
C GLY A 138 -5.41 9.06 10.72
N ALA A 139 -5.12 7.78 10.95
CA ALA A 139 -4.82 6.83 9.89
C ALA A 139 -6.00 6.63 8.92
N ASN A 140 -7.23 6.54 9.45
CA ASN A 140 -8.44 6.42 8.63
C ASN A 140 -8.78 7.70 7.87
N LEU A 141 -8.62 8.88 8.49
CA LEU A 141 -8.77 10.16 7.80
C LEU A 141 -7.77 10.29 6.65
N LEU A 142 -6.52 9.88 6.87
CA LEU A 142 -5.51 9.87 5.83
C LEU A 142 -5.86 8.92 4.68
N LEU A 143 -6.40 7.74 4.98
CA LEU A 143 -6.93 6.83 3.97
C LEU A 143 -8.06 7.47 3.15
N VAL A 144 -9.02 8.13 3.82
CA VAL A 144 -10.11 8.86 3.14
C VAL A 144 -9.55 9.94 2.23
N ILE A 145 -8.56 10.71 2.67
CA ILE A 145 -7.86 11.70 1.84
C ILE A 145 -7.23 11.01 0.63
N TYR A 146 -6.56 9.87 0.80
CA TYR A 146 -5.91 9.16 -0.31
C TYR A 146 -6.91 8.64 -1.34
N VAL A 147 -8.12 8.25 -0.93
CA VAL A 147 -9.17 7.82 -1.85
C VAL A 147 -9.85 9.00 -2.52
N ALA A 148 -10.20 10.05 -1.77
CA ALA A 148 -10.98 11.18 -2.26
C ALA A 148 -10.17 12.16 -3.10
N PHE A 149 -8.94 12.46 -2.69
CA PHE A 149 -8.11 13.52 -3.30
C PHE A 149 -7.92 13.40 -4.82
N PRO A 150 -7.65 12.21 -5.40
CA PRO A 150 -7.52 12.05 -6.86
C PRO A 150 -8.77 12.40 -7.67
N PHE A 151 -9.96 12.44 -7.06
CA PHE A 151 -11.19 12.84 -7.77
C PHE A 151 -11.28 14.36 -7.96
N PHE A 152 -10.59 15.14 -7.13
CA PHE A 152 -10.60 16.61 -7.17
C PHE A 152 -9.33 17.19 -7.79
N GLU A 153 -8.22 16.45 -7.84
CA GLU A 153 -6.98 16.91 -8.46
C GLU A 153 -7.06 16.89 -10.00
N LYS A 154 -6.60 17.96 -10.64
CA LYS A 154 -6.71 18.22 -12.10
C LYS A 154 -6.21 17.06 -12.99
N ASN A 155 -5.19 16.33 -12.55
CA ASN A 155 -4.56 15.21 -13.26
C ASN A 155 -4.86 13.85 -12.61
N SER A 156 -5.81 13.83 -11.65
CA SER A 156 -6.13 12.69 -10.78
C SER A 156 -4.92 12.08 -10.08
N ARG A 157 -3.91 12.89 -9.75
CA ARG A 157 -2.74 12.47 -8.96
C ARG A 157 -3.13 12.31 -7.50
N ASN A 158 -2.56 11.31 -6.84
CA ASN A 158 -2.64 11.16 -5.39
C ASN A 158 -1.65 12.10 -4.68
N VAL A 159 -1.79 12.25 -3.35
CA VAL A 159 -0.87 12.98 -2.49
C VAL A 159 0.56 12.48 -2.65
N TYR A 160 0.76 11.15 -2.69
CA TYR A 160 2.08 10.56 -2.94
C TYR A 160 2.57 10.78 -4.39
N ASP A 161 1.67 10.84 -5.37
CA ASP A 161 2.04 11.15 -6.76
C ASP A 161 2.62 12.56 -6.87
N LEU A 162 1.97 13.52 -6.19
CA LEU A 162 2.41 14.91 -6.12
C LEU A 162 3.77 15.04 -5.44
N ARG A 163 3.93 14.41 -4.27
CA ARG A 163 5.17 14.51 -3.48
C ARG A 163 6.39 13.98 -4.24
N VAL A 164 6.19 12.95 -5.05
CA VAL A 164 7.26 12.27 -5.79
C VAL A 164 7.31 12.72 -7.26
N SER A 165 6.46 13.65 -7.69
CA SER A 165 6.37 14.12 -9.08
C SER A 165 6.24 12.97 -10.08
N THR A 166 5.15 12.21 -9.93
CA THR A 166 4.83 11.05 -10.76
C THR A 166 3.40 11.15 -11.32
N PHE A 167 3.18 10.47 -12.44
CA PHE A 167 1.94 10.50 -13.19
C PHE A 167 1.48 9.08 -13.53
N VAL A 168 0.17 8.91 -13.73
CA VAL A 168 -0.39 7.68 -14.26
C VAL A 168 -1.18 7.99 -15.52
N TYR A 169 -0.73 7.42 -16.63
CA TYR A 169 -1.30 7.64 -17.95
C TYR A 169 -2.04 6.40 -18.45
N THR A 170 -3.03 6.62 -19.31
CA THR A 170 -3.61 5.56 -20.13
C THR A 170 -2.82 5.45 -21.44
N LYS A 171 -2.34 4.25 -21.76
CA LYS A 171 -1.75 3.92 -23.05
C LYS A 171 -2.88 3.91 -24.10
N GLY A 172 -2.65 4.62 -25.20
CA GLY A 172 -3.52 4.61 -26.38
C GLY A 172 -3.65 3.20 -26.95
#